data_AF-A0A067D256-F1
#
_entry.id   AF-A0A067D256-F1
#
_cell.length_a   1.000
_cell.length_b   1.000
_cell.length_c   1.000
_cell.angle_alpha   90.00
_cell.angle_beta   90.00
_cell.angle_gamma   90.00
#
_symmetry.space_group_name_H-M   'P 1'
#
loop_
_entity.id
_entity.type
_entity.pdbx_description
1 polymer ?
#
loop_
_entity_poly.entity_id
_entity_poly.type
_entity_poly.pdbx_seq_one_letter_code
_entity_poly.pdbx_strand_id
1 'polypeptide(L)'
;MLPELSGKLPLRTCRGVIAHMQLPDFIGEYYPDHGPSILSDAWLAVQGSRSLLMGSTKEWKSRNSSPIVSADEASKALEELLPKASAIYPGMKNWSFTGARAGLRALPPMTPNGSPPLLGCVDNLVGTTHACKYWLFGGLGSRGLLYHGWFGKLVAQAVLACSENIIPSEVTSWKNVNT
;
A
#
# COMPACT_ATOMS: atom_id res chain seq x y z
N MET A 1 12.95 -2.90 -13.11
CA MET A 1 13.43 -1.58 -12.63
C MET A 1 14.67 -1.24 -13.46
N LEU A 2 14.85 0.02 -13.87
CA LEU A 2 16.10 0.48 -14.47
C LEU A 2 17.26 0.11 -13.52
N PRO A 3 18.26 -0.70 -13.94
CA PRO A 3 19.37 -1.09 -13.09
C PRO A 3 20.07 0.09 -12.42
N GLU A 4 20.08 1.24 -13.09
CA GLU A 4 20.66 2.50 -12.64
C GLU A 4 19.99 3.05 -11.39
N LEU A 5 18.72 2.71 -11.12
CA LEU A 5 17.99 3.12 -9.91
C LEU A 5 18.11 2.11 -8.76
N SER A 6 18.70 0.94 -9.02
CA SER A 6 18.86 -0.11 -8.00
C SER A 6 19.71 0.40 -6.85
N GLY A 7 19.19 0.30 -5.62
CA GLY A 7 19.87 0.77 -4.41
C GLY A 7 19.95 2.29 -4.24
N LYS A 8 19.47 3.09 -5.20
CA LYS A 8 19.49 4.57 -5.13
C LYS A 8 18.21 5.20 -4.60
N LEU A 9 17.10 4.46 -4.63
CA LEU A 9 15.82 4.93 -4.10
C LEU A 9 15.69 4.55 -2.62
N PRO A 10 15.33 5.49 -1.72
CA PRO A 10 15.24 5.23 -0.29
C PRO A 10 13.93 4.51 0.07
N LEU A 11 13.65 3.40 -0.61
CA LEU A 11 12.43 2.60 -0.43
C LEU A 11 12.67 1.43 0.52
N ARG A 12 11.69 1.17 1.37
CA ARG A 12 11.64 0.00 2.24
C ARG A 12 10.52 -0.91 1.78
N THR A 13 10.80 -2.21 1.68
CA THR A 13 9.77 -3.18 1.33
C THR A 13 9.02 -3.65 2.56
N CYS A 14 7.70 -3.80 2.43
CA CYS A 14 6.87 -4.44 3.44
C CYS A 14 5.78 -5.26 2.78
N ARG A 15 5.87 -6.58 2.92
CA ARG A 15 4.79 -7.49 2.52
C ARG A 15 3.65 -7.38 3.52
N GLY A 16 2.43 -7.52 3.05
CA GLY A 16 1.24 -7.59 3.88
C GLY A 16 0.25 -8.58 3.30
N VAL A 17 -0.33 -9.40 4.17
CA VAL A 17 -1.39 -10.35 3.87
C VAL A 17 -2.72 -9.74 4.29
N ILE A 18 -3.74 -9.94 3.46
CA ILE A 18 -5.13 -9.64 3.75
C ILE A 18 -5.92 -10.94 3.75
N ALA A 19 -6.89 -11.05 4.64
CA ALA A 19 -7.82 -12.18 4.72
C ALA A 19 -9.18 -11.77 4.17
N HIS A 20 -9.81 -12.66 3.41
CA HIS A 20 -11.19 -12.53 2.94
C HIS A 20 -12.09 -13.31 3.89
N MET A 21 -13.07 -12.61 4.45
CA MET A 21 -14.09 -13.16 5.32
C MET A 21 -15.44 -13.08 4.62
N GLN A 22 -16.24 -14.13 4.73
CA GLN A 22 -17.58 -14.22 4.21
C GLN A 22 -18.55 -14.66 5.31
N LEU A 23 -19.68 -14.00 5.38
CA LEU A 23 -20.75 -14.39 6.29
C LEU A 23 -21.46 -15.64 5.73
N PRO A 24 -21.59 -16.73 6.50
CA PRO A 24 -22.27 -17.95 6.04
C PRO A 24 -23.76 -17.75 5.80
N ASP A 25 -24.31 -18.30 4.71
CA ASP A 25 -25.69 -18.05 4.22
C ASP A 25 -26.81 -18.40 5.21
N PHE A 26 -26.53 -19.28 6.17
CA PHE A 26 -27.47 -19.63 7.24
C PHE A 26 -27.57 -18.58 8.35
N ILE A 27 -26.66 -17.61 8.41
CA ILE A 27 -26.72 -16.50 9.37
C ILE A 27 -27.58 -15.38 8.77
N GLY A 28 -28.71 -15.11 9.42
CA GLY A 28 -29.66 -14.04 9.09
C GLY A 28 -29.28 -12.66 9.61
N GLU A 29 -28.17 -12.54 10.33
CA GLU A 29 -27.53 -11.23 10.57
C GLU A 29 -26.80 -10.80 9.30
N TYR A 30 -26.66 -9.49 9.09
CA TYR A 30 -25.95 -8.92 7.94
C TYR A 30 -25.09 -7.76 8.41
N TYR A 31 -23.96 -7.54 7.74
CA TYR A 31 -23.31 -6.25 7.85
C TYR A 31 -24.20 -5.19 7.18
N PRO A 32 -24.45 -4.01 7.78
CA PRO A 32 -25.36 -3.03 7.21
C PRO A 32 -24.96 -2.66 5.76
N ASP A 33 -25.93 -2.57 4.85
CA ASP A 33 -25.68 -2.29 3.41
C ASP A 33 -24.95 -0.95 3.16
N HIS A 34 -24.98 -0.05 4.15
CA HIS A 34 -24.28 1.25 4.14
C HIS A 34 -23.28 1.38 5.29
N GLY A 35 -22.91 0.27 5.92
CA GLY A 35 -21.93 0.27 6.98
C GLY A 35 -20.55 0.67 6.45
N PRO A 36 -19.78 1.48 7.20
CA PRO A 36 -18.50 1.99 6.73
C PRO A 36 -17.42 0.92 6.77
N SER A 37 -16.41 1.05 5.90
CA SER A 37 -15.13 0.38 6.18
C SER A 37 -14.52 0.95 7.46
N ILE A 38 -13.91 0.09 8.27
CA ILE A 38 -13.41 0.44 9.60
C ILE A 38 -11.88 0.49 9.55
N LEU A 39 -11.29 1.57 10.06
CA LEU A 39 -9.85 1.66 10.27
C LEU A 39 -9.55 1.51 11.77
N SER A 40 -8.85 0.44 12.13
CA SER A 40 -8.29 0.19 13.45
C SER A 40 -6.94 -0.51 13.30
N ASP A 41 -6.44 -1.18 14.35
CA ASP A 41 -5.21 -1.98 14.30
C ASP A 41 -5.22 -3.00 13.15
N ALA A 42 -6.39 -3.57 12.84
CA ALA A 42 -6.68 -4.25 11.59
C ALA A 42 -7.86 -3.55 10.91
N TRP A 43 -7.64 -3.04 9.69
CA TRP A 43 -8.72 -2.42 8.92
C TRP A 43 -9.67 -3.48 8.37
N LEU A 44 -10.93 -3.09 8.22
CA LEU A 44 -11.99 -3.86 7.59
C LEU A 44 -12.50 -3.10 6.38
N ALA A 45 -12.34 -3.68 5.19
CA ALA A 45 -12.90 -3.14 3.96
C ALA A 45 -14.14 -3.95 3.57
N VAL A 46 -15.30 -3.34 3.78
CA VAL A 46 -16.61 -3.95 3.49
C VAL A 46 -16.79 -4.02 1.98
N GLN A 47 -17.18 -5.19 1.46
CA GLN A 47 -17.41 -5.46 0.03
C GLN A 47 -18.88 -5.82 -0.25
N GLY A 48 -19.77 -5.44 0.67
CA GLY A 48 -21.19 -5.79 0.70
C GLY A 48 -21.59 -6.34 2.08
N SER A 49 -22.87 -6.66 2.25
CA SER A 49 -23.43 -7.09 3.54
C SER A 49 -22.92 -8.45 4.05
N ARG A 50 -22.26 -9.23 3.19
CA ARG A 50 -21.82 -10.61 3.49
C ARG A 50 -20.36 -10.89 3.15
N SER A 51 -19.61 -9.88 2.71
CA SER A 51 -18.23 -10.04 2.25
C SER A 51 -17.38 -8.87 2.75
N LEU A 52 -16.24 -9.16 3.35
CA LEU A 52 -15.29 -8.13 3.76
C LEU A 52 -13.85 -8.63 3.64
N LEU A 53 -12.94 -7.68 3.51
CA LEU A 53 -11.51 -7.91 3.61
C LEU A 53 -11.02 -7.39 4.96
N MET A 54 -10.13 -8.13 5.59
CA MET A 54 -9.47 -7.74 6.83
C MET A 54 -7.96 -7.66 6.57
N GLY A 55 -7.32 -6.58 7.03
CA GLY A 55 -5.89 -6.47 6.84
C GLY A 55 -5.20 -5.39 7.66
N SER A 56 -3.90 -5.21 7.49
CA SER A 56 -2.98 -6.18 6.86
C SER A 56 -1.88 -6.54 7.84
N THR A 57 -1.31 -7.73 7.70
CA THR A 57 -0.03 -8.05 8.37
C THR A 57 1.09 -7.12 7.89
N LYS A 58 2.23 -7.13 8.58
CA LYS A 58 3.41 -6.30 8.25
C LYS A 58 4.69 -7.12 8.36
N GLU A 59 5.23 -7.53 7.22
CA GLU A 59 6.52 -8.21 7.13
C GLU A 59 7.54 -7.29 6.44
N TRP A 60 8.38 -6.64 7.25
CA TRP A 60 9.41 -5.72 6.76
C TRP A 60 10.58 -6.43 6.09
N LYS A 61 11.23 -5.74 5.14
CA LYS A 61 12.39 -6.24 4.39
C LYS A 61 12.10 -7.50 3.55
N SER A 62 10.83 -7.88 3.42
CA SER A 62 10.43 -8.99 2.56
C SER A 62 10.79 -8.69 1.11
N ARG A 63 11.25 -9.71 0.40
CA ARG A 63 11.47 -9.69 -1.06
C ARG A 63 10.44 -10.53 -1.80
N ASN A 64 9.51 -11.15 -1.08
CA ASN A 64 8.47 -11.98 -1.65
C ASN A 64 7.38 -11.08 -2.26
N SER A 65 7.39 -10.97 -3.59
CA SER A 65 6.40 -10.25 -4.39
C SER A 65 5.21 -11.12 -4.84
N SER A 66 5.21 -12.42 -4.50
CA SER A 66 4.14 -13.32 -4.92
C SER A 66 2.80 -12.93 -4.29
N PRO A 67 1.70 -12.81 -5.06
CA PRO A 67 0.38 -12.57 -4.49
C PRO A 67 -0.22 -13.82 -3.82
N ILE A 68 0.37 -14.99 -4.08
CA ILE A 68 -0.08 -16.28 -3.56
C ILE A 68 0.36 -16.39 -2.10
N VAL A 69 -0.57 -16.83 -1.26
CA VAL A 69 -0.40 -17.04 0.17
C VAL A 69 -0.56 -18.52 0.44
N SER A 70 0.42 -19.13 1.13
CA SER A 70 0.32 -20.55 1.52
C SER A 70 -0.71 -20.74 2.64
N ALA A 71 -1.16 -21.96 2.87
CA ALA A 71 -2.05 -22.27 3.99
C ALA A 71 -1.45 -21.82 5.33
N ASP A 72 -0.14 -22.06 5.56
CA ASP A 72 0.55 -21.65 6.79
C ASP A 72 0.62 -20.12 6.94
N GLU A 73 0.91 -19.40 5.85
CA GLU A 73 0.95 -17.93 5.87
C GLU A 73 -0.45 -17.34 6.11
N ALA A 74 -1.48 -17.95 5.52
CA ALA A 74 -2.88 -17.57 5.74
C ALA A 74 -3.32 -17.81 7.19
N SER A 75 -3.00 -18.97 7.77
CA SER A 75 -3.32 -19.29 9.17
C SER A 75 -2.67 -18.30 10.13
N LYS A 76 -1.37 -17.99 9.95
CA LYS A 76 -0.67 -16.97 10.75
C LYS A 76 -1.29 -15.58 10.61
N ALA A 77 -1.67 -15.20 9.39
CA ALA A 77 -2.34 -13.93 9.16
C ALA A 77 -3.70 -13.87 9.87
N LEU A 78 -4.46 -14.96 9.88
CA LEU A 78 -5.75 -15.04 10.57
C LEU A 78 -5.58 -14.98 12.09
N GLU A 79 -4.62 -15.72 12.65
CA GLU A 79 -4.27 -15.67 14.08
C GLU A 79 -3.89 -14.26 14.53
N GLU A 80 -3.18 -13.51 13.69
CA GLU A 80 -2.78 -12.12 14.00
C GLU A 80 -3.96 -11.13 13.86
N LEU A 81 -4.73 -11.24 12.79
CA LEU A 81 -5.69 -10.20 12.39
C LEU A 81 -7.07 -10.38 13.03
N LEU A 82 -7.54 -11.62 13.19
CA LEU A 82 -8.89 -11.89 13.68
C LEU A 82 -9.15 -11.33 15.08
N PRO A 83 -8.22 -11.43 16.07
CA PRO A 83 -8.42 -10.82 17.37
C PRO A 83 -8.54 -9.29 17.30
N LYS A 84 -7.72 -8.63 16.46
CA LYS A 84 -7.72 -7.17 16.27
C LYS A 84 -9.03 -6.68 15.65
N ALA A 85 -9.50 -7.38 14.62
CA ALA A 85 -10.76 -7.04 13.97
C ALA A 85 -11.96 -7.32 14.88
N SER A 86 -11.97 -8.45 15.57
CA SER A 86 -13.07 -8.85 16.46
C SER A 86 -13.19 -7.95 17.70
N ALA A 87 -12.13 -7.22 18.07
CA ALA A 87 -12.20 -6.23 19.13
C ALA A 87 -13.11 -5.04 18.77
N ILE A 88 -13.21 -4.70 17.48
CA ILE A 88 -14.04 -3.59 16.98
C ILE A 88 -15.38 -4.10 16.42
N TYR A 89 -15.38 -5.28 15.79
CA TYR A 89 -16.58 -5.92 15.26
C TYR A 89 -16.68 -7.37 15.75
N PRO A 90 -17.22 -7.63 16.96
CA PRO A 90 -17.25 -8.96 17.57
C PRO A 90 -17.96 -10.03 16.73
N GLY A 91 -18.97 -9.64 15.95
CA GLY A 91 -19.69 -10.53 15.04
C GLY A 91 -18.79 -11.20 13.99
N MET A 92 -17.61 -10.64 13.71
CA MET A 92 -16.63 -11.22 12.77
C MET A 92 -16.20 -12.64 13.14
N LYS A 93 -16.24 -13.02 14.41
CA LYS A 93 -15.89 -14.38 14.85
C LYS A 93 -16.77 -15.46 14.22
N ASN A 94 -17.97 -15.11 13.77
CA ASN A 94 -18.92 -16.01 13.13
C ASN A 94 -18.77 -16.04 11.59
N TRP A 95 -17.85 -15.26 11.03
CA TRP A 95 -17.61 -15.21 9.58
C TRP A 95 -16.59 -16.29 9.19
N SER A 96 -16.78 -16.89 8.03
CA SER A 96 -15.88 -17.91 7.49
C SER A 96 -14.73 -17.26 6.70
N PHE A 97 -13.52 -17.75 6.94
CA PHE A 97 -12.38 -17.44 6.09
C PHE A 97 -12.52 -18.12 4.73
N THR A 98 -12.42 -17.37 3.64
CA THR A 98 -12.55 -17.89 2.26
C THR A 98 -11.26 -17.83 1.46
N GLY A 99 -10.26 -17.07 1.93
CA GLY A 99 -8.97 -17.01 1.28
C GLY A 99 -8.11 -15.85 1.76
N ALA A 100 -6.86 -15.83 1.33
CA ALA A 100 -5.93 -14.75 1.63
C ALA A 100 -5.17 -14.33 0.37
N ARG A 101 -4.74 -13.06 0.33
CA ARG A 101 -3.85 -12.54 -0.71
C ARG A 101 -2.77 -11.68 -0.07
N ALA A 102 -1.62 -11.62 -0.73
CA ALA A 102 -0.53 -10.75 -0.30
C ALA A 102 -0.21 -9.67 -1.33
N GLY A 103 0.38 -8.59 -0.83
CA GLY A 103 0.98 -7.55 -1.64
C GLY A 103 2.30 -7.08 -1.05
N LEU A 104 3.24 -6.71 -1.91
CA LEU A 104 4.51 -6.09 -1.51
C LEU A 104 4.40 -4.57 -1.69
N ARG A 105 4.49 -3.84 -0.58
CA ARG A 105 4.46 -2.37 -0.57
C ARG A 105 5.88 -1.83 -0.64
N ALA A 106 6.09 -0.84 -1.51
CA ALA A 106 7.27 0.03 -1.47
C ALA A 106 6.93 1.25 -0.62
N LEU A 107 7.44 1.28 0.61
CA LEU A 107 7.25 2.40 1.53
C LEU A 107 8.38 3.42 1.40
N PRO A 108 8.05 4.72 1.39
CA PRO A 108 9.05 5.76 1.40
C PRO A 108 9.64 5.90 2.83
N PRO A 109 10.65 6.74 3.01
CA PRO A 109 11.17 7.09 4.33
C PRO A 109 10.07 7.68 5.23
N MET A 110 10.30 7.64 6.54
CA MET A 110 9.51 8.43 7.47
C MET A 110 10.15 9.80 7.64
N THR A 111 9.33 10.83 7.56
CA THR A 111 9.66 12.25 7.77
C THR A 111 8.74 12.82 8.86
N PRO A 112 9.00 14.03 9.36
CA PRO A 112 8.05 14.73 10.24
C PRO A 112 6.65 14.91 9.62
N ASN A 113 6.57 14.98 8.28
CA ASN A 113 5.31 15.05 7.53
C ASN A 113 4.70 13.66 7.22
N GLY A 114 5.21 12.61 7.88
CA GLY A 114 4.84 11.23 7.64
C GLY A 114 5.66 10.57 6.52
N SER A 115 5.05 9.66 5.78
CA SER A 115 5.68 8.92 4.68
C SER A 115 5.11 9.32 3.32
N PRO A 116 5.47 10.50 2.78
CA PRO A 116 5.02 10.97 1.48
C PRO A 116 5.64 10.12 0.34
N PRO A 117 4.92 9.89 -0.77
CA PRO A 117 5.47 9.21 -1.95
C PRO A 117 6.71 9.90 -2.52
N LEU A 118 7.48 9.14 -3.31
CA LEU A 118 8.67 9.66 -3.99
C LEU A 118 8.29 10.08 -5.42
N LEU A 119 8.30 11.38 -5.67
CA LEU A 119 8.07 11.96 -6.99
C LEU A 119 9.31 12.73 -7.48
N GLY A 120 9.38 12.94 -8.79
CA GLY A 120 10.30 13.92 -9.38
C GLY A 120 11.22 13.38 -10.46
N CYS A 121 11.96 14.27 -11.09
CA CYS A 121 12.96 13.97 -12.11
C CYS A 121 14.15 13.22 -11.50
N VAL A 122 14.55 12.11 -12.11
CA VAL A 122 15.64 11.24 -11.64
C VAL A 122 16.82 11.18 -12.61
N ASP A 123 16.93 12.14 -13.53
CA ASP A 123 18.04 12.23 -14.50
C ASP A 123 19.41 12.10 -13.84
N ASN A 124 19.62 12.84 -12.74
CA ASN A 124 20.87 12.83 -11.98
C ASN A 124 21.20 11.45 -11.41
N LEU A 125 20.19 10.59 -11.18
CA LEU A 125 20.39 9.23 -10.67
C LEU A 125 20.69 8.23 -11.78
N VAL A 126 20.18 8.46 -12.99
CA VAL A 126 20.39 7.59 -14.16
C VAL A 126 21.77 7.82 -14.78
N GLY A 127 22.39 8.99 -14.57
CA GLY A 127 23.84 9.19 -14.69
C GLY A 127 24.36 9.30 -16.14
N THR A 128 23.54 9.78 -17.06
CA THR A 128 23.85 9.78 -18.49
C THR A 128 23.26 11.02 -19.18
N THR A 129 24.02 11.65 -20.07
CA THR A 129 23.56 12.73 -20.95
C THR A 129 22.61 12.17 -22.01
N HIS A 130 21.36 11.96 -21.61
CA HIS A 130 20.30 11.48 -22.49
C HIS A 130 19.56 12.64 -23.17
N ALA A 131 18.99 12.35 -24.34
CA ALA A 131 18.08 13.25 -25.05
C ALA A 131 16.70 13.41 -24.36
N CYS A 132 16.44 12.66 -23.28
CA CYS A 132 15.16 12.66 -22.57
C CYS A 132 15.37 12.68 -21.05
N LYS A 133 14.34 13.19 -20.34
CA LYS A 133 14.28 13.19 -18.88
C LYS A 133 13.52 11.96 -18.35
N TYR A 134 13.96 11.41 -17.23
CA TYR A 134 13.36 10.33 -16.48
C TYR A 134 12.64 10.87 -15.25
N TRP A 135 11.44 10.36 -14.99
CA TRP A 135 10.61 10.81 -13.89
C TRP A 135 10.17 9.62 -13.04
N LEU A 136 10.21 9.80 -11.73
CA LEU A 136 9.77 8.83 -10.74
C LEU A 136 8.37 9.18 -10.26
N PHE A 137 7.52 8.15 -10.21
CA PHE A 137 6.27 8.13 -9.47
C PHE A 137 6.22 6.81 -8.69
N GLY A 138 6.61 6.83 -7.41
CA GLY A 138 6.77 5.61 -6.63
C GLY A 138 6.68 5.81 -5.12
N GLY A 139 6.97 4.76 -4.36
CA GLY A 139 6.93 4.83 -2.89
C GLY A 139 5.54 5.09 -2.32
N LEU A 140 4.49 4.57 -2.95
CA LEU A 140 3.10 4.87 -2.59
C LEU A 140 2.64 4.20 -1.28
N GLY A 141 3.41 3.25 -0.74
CA GLY A 141 3.10 2.55 0.51
C GLY A 141 1.70 1.93 0.53
N SER A 142 1.00 2.06 1.66
CA SER A 142 -0.38 1.55 1.85
C SER A 142 -1.47 2.57 1.50
N ARG A 143 -1.11 3.75 0.99
CA ARG A 143 -2.03 4.88 0.77
C ARG A 143 -2.04 5.35 -0.69
N GLY A 144 -1.41 4.60 -1.60
CA GLY A 144 -1.30 4.95 -3.00
C GLY A 144 -2.64 5.27 -3.67
N LEU A 145 -3.66 4.46 -3.40
CA LEU A 145 -5.00 4.65 -3.98
C LEU A 145 -5.64 5.99 -3.58
N LEU A 146 -5.29 6.57 -2.43
CA LEU A 146 -5.85 7.85 -2.00
C LEU A 146 -5.32 9.03 -2.83
N TYR A 147 -4.04 9.00 -3.21
CA TYR A 147 -3.37 10.16 -3.82
C TYR A 147 -2.96 9.94 -5.28
N HIS A 148 -3.07 8.72 -5.82
CA HIS A 148 -2.48 8.37 -7.12
C HIS A 148 -2.99 9.25 -8.27
N GLY A 149 -4.28 9.59 -8.29
CA GLY A 149 -4.86 10.43 -9.34
C GLY A 149 -4.28 11.85 -9.33
N TRP A 150 -4.17 12.46 -8.15
CA TRP A 150 -3.64 13.82 -8.02
C TRP A 150 -2.14 13.88 -8.29
N PHE A 151 -1.35 12.98 -7.69
CA PHE A 151 0.09 12.92 -7.95
C PHE A 151 0.43 12.53 -9.38
N GLY A 152 -0.35 11.61 -9.98
CA GLY A 152 -0.20 11.27 -11.39
C GLY A 152 -0.41 12.48 -12.31
N LYS A 153 -1.42 13.31 -12.03
CA LYS A 153 -1.63 14.57 -12.75
C LYS A 153 -0.45 15.53 -12.60
N LEU A 154 0.07 15.72 -11.37
CA LEU A 154 1.20 16.61 -11.12
C LEU A 154 2.48 16.16 -11.83
N VAL A 155 2.79 14.85 -11.79
CA VAL A 155 3.94 14.28 -12.50
C VAL A 155 3.76 14.44 -14.01
N ALA A 156 2.58 14.16 -14.55
CA ALA A 156 2.31 14.37 -15.99
C ALA A 156 2.51 15.83 -16.41
N GLN A 157 2.04 16.79 -15.61
CA GLN A 157 2.26 18.22 -15.86
C GLN A 157 3.75 18.59 -15.80
N ALA A 158 4.49 18.06 -14.83
CA ALA A 158 5.92 18.28 -14.69
C ALA A 158 6.72 17.71 -15.88
N VAL A 159 6.33 16.53 -16.38
CA VAL A 159 6.89 15.91 -17.59
C VAL A 159 6.66 16.80 -18.80
N LEU A 160 5.42 17.24 -19.04
CA LEU A 160 5.06 18.08 -20.20
C LEU A 160 5.74 19.46 -20.16
N ALA A 161 5.88 20.05 -18.97
CA ALA A 161 6.56 21.32 -18.78
C ALA A 161 8.08 21.18 -18.68
N CYS A 162 8.62 19.96 -18.69
CA CYS A 162 10.02 19.65 -18.40
C CYS A 162 10.54 20.28 -17.09
N SER A 163 9.67 20.49 -16.10
CA SER A 163 9.92 21.31 -14.91
C SER A 163 9.39 20.65 -13.63
N GLU A 164 10.28 20.43 -12.67
CA GLU A 164 9.95 19.81 -11.38
C GLU A 164 9.24 20.79 -10.42
N ASN A 165 9.28 22.10 -10.69
CA ASN A 165 8.74 23.14 -9.81
C ASN A 165 7.22 23.06 -9.59
N ILE A 166 6.51 22.27 -10.41
CA ILE A 166 5.06 22.02 -10.28
C ILE A 166 4.79 20.99 -9.17
N ILE A 167 5.77 20.16 -8.83
CA ILE A 167 5.64 19.09 -7.84
C ILE A 167 5.94 19.67 -6.44
N PRO A 168 5.07 19.43 -5.44
CA PRO A 168 5.31 19.88 -4.06
C PRO A 168 6.62 19.37 -3.48
N SER A 169 7.29 20.21 -2.68
CA SER A 169 8.61 19.90 -2.11
C SER A 169 8.60 18.69 -1.18
N GLU A 170 7.46 18.40 -0.55
CA GLU A 170 7.26 17.30 0.39
C GLU A 170 7.49 15.94 -0.27
N VAL A 171 7.20 15.83 -1.57
CA VAL A 171 7.32 14.59 -2.34
C VAL A 171 8.57 14.56 -3.24
N THR A 172 9.39 15.63 -3.24
CA THR A 172 10.71 15.69 -3.93
C THR A 172 11.88 15.80 -2.95
N SER A 173 11.64 16.20 -1.69
CA SER A 173 12.66 16.39 -0.64
C SER A 173 13.48 15.15 -0.31
N TRP A 174 13.00 13.96 -0.68
CA TRP A 174 13.72 12.70 -0.52
C TRP A 174 15.08 12.69 -1.24
N LYS A 175 15.27 13.53 -2.26
CA LYS A 175 16.56 13.71 -2.96
C LYS A 175 17.61 14.44 -2.12
N ASN A 176 17.19 15.16 -1.08
CA ASN A 176 18.06 15.93 -0.20
C ASN A 176 18.42 15.16 1.09
N VAL A 177 17.90 13.94 1.24
CA VAL A 177 18.27 13.08 2.37
C VAL A 177 19.62 12.47 2.05
N ASN A 178 20.68 12.94 2.71
CA ASN A 178 22.00 12.32 2.64
C ASN A 178 21.85 10.84 3.07
N THR A 179 21.99 9.93 2.12
CA THR A 179 22.10 8.48 2.34
C THR A 179 23.46 8.09 2.82
#